data_AF-A0A0P0URY5-F1
#
_entry.id   AF-A0A0P0URY5-F1
#
_cell.length_a   1.000
_cell.length_b   1.000
_cell.length_c   1.000
_cell.angle_alpha   90.00
_cell.angle_beta   90.00
_cell.angle_gamma   90.00
#
_symmetry.space_group_name_H-M   'P 1'
#
loop_
_entity.id
_entity.type
_entity.pdbx_description
1 polymer ?
#
loop_
_entity_poly.entity_id
_entity_poly.type
_entity_poly.pdbx_seq_one_letter_code
_entity_poly.pdbx_strand_id
1 'polypeptide(L)' 'MKKLFKNILLTVSLFFLCLSIISMLAQQIFYPQYIDAQGVLHETLWVPIGAFSFLLGIATLVIYLLLLILKSIKRWIK' A
#
# COMPACT_ATOMS: atom_id res chain seq x y z
N MET A 1 2.11 -17.45 16.22
CA MET A 1 1.98 -15.98 16.11
C MET A 1 0.75 -15.53 16.90
N LYS A 2 0.92 -14.63 17.87
CA LYS A 2 -0.20 -14.09 18.67
C LYS A 2 -1.24 -13.47 17.71
N LYS A 3 -2.54 -13.72 17.93
CA LYS A 3 -3.66 -13.17 17.13
C LYS A 3 -3.49 -11.66 16.88
N LEU A 4 -2.95 -10.96 17.88
CA LEU A 4 -2.53 -9.56 17.84
C LEU A 4 -1.65 -9.21 16.63
N PHE A 5 -0.60 -9.99 16.35
CA PHE A 5 0.36 -9.70 15.28
C PHE A 5 -0.27 -9.78 13.90
N LYS A 6 -1.19 -10.72 13.68
CA LYS A 6 -1.95 -10.85 12.42
C LYS A 6 -2.87 -9.65 12.20
N ASN A 7 -3.54 -9.19 13.25
CA ASN A 7 -4.39 -8.00 13.18
C ASN A 7 -3.56 -6.76 12.85
N ILE A 8 -2.40 -6.60 13.49
CA ILE A 8 -1.48 -5.48 13.21
C ILE A 8 -1.05 -5.48 11.75
N LEU A 9 -0.62 -6.63 11.21
CA LEU A 9 -0.22 -6.76 9.80
C LEU A 9 -1.33 -6.31 8.84
N LEU A 10 -2.56 -6.76 9.07
CA LEU A 10 -3.71 -6.38 8.24
C LEU A 10 -4.04 -4.89 8.39
N THR A 11 -4.04 -4.36 9.62
CA THR A 11 -4.29 -2.94 9.85
C THR A 11 -3.24 -2.06 9.17
N VAL A 12 -1.96 -2.42 9.29
CA VAL A 12 -0.85 -1.70 8.63
C VAL A 12 -0.99 -1.76 7.11
N SER A 13 -1.31 -2.93 6.54
CA SER A 13 -1.48 -3.03 5.09
C SER A 13 -2.62 -2.16 4.59
N LEU A 14 -3.78 -2.20 5.27
CA LEU A 14 -4.94 -1.39 4.92
C LEU A 14 -4.66 0.11 5.05
N PHE A 15 -3.94 0.50 6.11
CA PHE A 15 -3.52 1.89 6.30
C PHE A 15 -2.67 2.40 5.12
N PHE A 16 -1.64 1.66 4.72
CA PHE A 16 -0.78 2.05 3.62
C PHE A 16 -1.49 2.04 2.25
N LEU A 17 -2.41 1.10 2.02
CA LEU A 17 -3.23 1.11 0.81
C LEU A 17 -4.19 2.32 0.77
N CYS A 18 -4.83 2.66 1.89
CA CYS A 18 -5.62 3.88 1.98
C CYS A 18 -4.76 5.13 1.75
N LEU A 19 -3.57 5.19 2.35
CA LEU A 19 -2.65 6.31 2.15
C LEU A 19 -2.24 6.45 0.69
N SER A 20 -1.98 5.33 -0.02
CA SER A 20 -1.73 5.33 -1.45
C SER A 20 -2.87 5.96 -2.25
N ILE A 21 -4.12 5.57 -1.96
CA ILE A 21 -5.29 6.09 -2.67
C ILE A 21 -5.45 7.59 -2.40
N ILE A 22 -5.38 8.00 -1.13
CA ILE A 22 -5.50 9.41 -0.74
C ILE A 22 -4.41 10.25 -1.41
N SER A 23 -3.17 9.75 -1.45
CA SER A 23 -2.04 10.43 -2.09
C SER A 23 -2.28 10.62 -3.59
N MET A 24 -2.75 9.60 -4.29
CA MET A 24 -3.05 9.69 -5.73
C MET A 24 -4.23 10.64 -6.02
N LEU A 25 -5.27 10.61 -5.19
CA LEU A 25 -6.37 11.56 -5.29
C LEU A 25 -5.89 13.00 -5.03
N ALA A 26 -5.01 13.20 -4.04
CA ALA A 26 -4.44 14.51 -3.74
C ALA A 26 -3.59 15.03 -4.90
N GLN A 27 -2.78 14.18 -5.51
CA GLN A 27 -2.04 14.50 -6.73
C GLN A 27 -2.99 14.93 -7.85
N GLN A 28 -4.05 14.17 -8.10
CA GLN A 28 -4.96 14.43 -9.20
C GLN A 28 -5.80 15.70 -9.01
N ILE A 29 -6.26 15.97 -7.78
CA ILE A 29 -7.19 17.07 -7.49
C ILE A 29 -6.46 18.40 -7.28
N PHE A 30 -5.37 18.39 -6.49
CA PHE A 30 -4.73 19.62 -6.03
C PHE A 30 -3.44 19.94 -6.77
N TYR A 31 -2.76 18.94 -7.32
CA TYR A 31 -1.42 19.09 -7.89
C TYR A 31 -1.26 18.34 -9.22
N PRO A 32 -2.13 18.58 -10.22
CA PRO A 32 -2.07 17.85 -11.48
C PRO A 32 -0.68 17.96 -12.13
N GLN A 33 -0.19 16.85 -12.67
CA GLN A 33 1.09 16.83 -13.39
C GLN A 33 0.97 17.68 -14.65
N TYR A 34 2.00 18.46 -14.93
CA TYR A 34 2.11 19.21 -16.17
C TYR A 34 3.54 19.22 -16.67
N ILE A 35 3.68 19.43 -17.98
CA ILE A 35 4.97 19.61 -18.65
C ILE A 35 5.10 21.10 -18.94
N ASP A 36 6.22 21.71 -18.56
CA ASP A 36 6.47 23.12 -18.85
C ASP A 36 6.93 23.35 -20.29
N ALA A 37 7.13 24.63 -20.66
CA ALA A 37 7.58 25.00 -22.00
C ALA A 37 8.98 24.48 -22.35
N GLN A 38 9.75 24.08 -21.35
CA GLN A 38 11.10 23.53 -21.45
C GLN A 38 11.09 21.99 -21.53
N GLY A 39 9.90 21.37 -21.47
CA GLY A 39 9.73 19.91 -21.53
C GLY A 39 9.98 19.21 -20.18
N VAL A 40 10.05 19.95 -19.07
CA VAL A 40 10.26 19.39 -17.73
C VAL A 40 8.92 19.00 -17.13
N LEU A 41 8.85 17.75 -16.64
CA LEU A 41 7.70 17.25 -15.90
C LEU A 41 7.74 17.79 -14.48
N HIS A 42 6.74 18.59 -14.12
CA HIS A 42 6.55 19.05 -12.76
C HIS A 42 5.55 18.14 -12.06
N GLU A 43 6.06 17.37 -11.11
CA GLU A 43 5.28 16.52 -10.22
C GLU A 43 5.58 16.87 -8.76
N THR A 44 4.65 16.50 -7.87
CA THR A 44 4.84 16.71 -6.44
C THR A 44 5.13 15.39 -5.73
N LEU A 45 5.46 15.50 -4.45
CA LEU A 45 5.77 14.33 -3.61
C LEU A 45 4.59 13.37 -3.42
N TRP A 46 3.36 13.74 -3.81
CA TRP A 46 2.20 12.83 -3.71
C TRP A 46 2.34 11.59 -4.59
N VAL A 47 3.04 11.67 -5.73
CA VAL A 47 3.30 10.49 -6.58
C VAL A 47 4.24 9.50 -5.89
N PRO A 48 5.47 9.87 -5.47
CA PRO A 48 6.37 8.95 -4.79
C PRO A 48 5.82 8.47 -3.45
N ILE A 49 5.12 9.31 -2.67
CA ILE A 49 4.47 8.89 -1.42
C ILE A 49 3.41 7.83 -1.70
N GLY A 50 2.58 8.03 -2.72
CA GLY A 50 1.55 7.08 -3.10
C GLY A 50 2.13 5.75 -3.59
N ALA A 51 3.15 5.80 -4.45
CA ALA A 51 3.83 4.62 -4.96
C ALA A 51 4.52 3.80 -3.84
N PHE A 52 5.24 4.48 -2.93
CA PHE A 52 5.88 3.84 -1.79
C PHE A 52 4.85 3.20 -0.84
N SER A 53 3.77 3.93 -0.55
CA SER A 53 2.69 3.44 0.30
C SER A 53 1.98 2.23 -0.34
N PHE A 54 1.77 2.24 -1.66
CA PHE A 54 1.21 1.12 -2.39
C PHE A 54 2.08 -0.13 -2.27
N LEU A 55 3.38 0.01 -2.54
CA LEU A 55 4.35 -1.09 -2.45
C LEU A 55 4.39 -1.71 -1.04
N LEU A 56 4.47 -0.89 0.00
CA LEU A 56 4.43 -1.36 1.39
C LEU A 56 3.09 -2.03 1.73
N GLY A 57 1.98 -1.43 1.31
CA GLY A 57 0.64 -1.96 1.53
C GLY A 57 0.45 -3.33 0.89
N ILE A 58 0.85 -3.50 -0.37
CA ILE A 58 0.80 -4.80 -1.06
C ILE A 58 1.76 -5.81 -0.45
N ALA A 59 3.02 -5.43 -0.18
CA ALA A 59 4.00 -6.36 0.39
C ALA A 59 3.53 -6.93 1.74
N THR A 60 3.02 -6.07 2.61
CA THR A 60 2.48 -6.49 3.93
C THR A 60 1.20 -7.31 3.79
N LEU A 61 0.32 -6.99 2.85
CA LEU A 61 -0.88 -7.78 2.56
C LEU A 61 -0.54 -9.18 2.06
N VAL A 62 0.43 -9.31 1.15
CA VAL A 62 0.91 -10.60 0.63
C VAL A 62 1.47 -11.45 1.78
N ILE A 63 2.28 -10.88 2.66
CA ILE A 63 2.80 -11.58 3.85
C ILE A 63 1.63 -12.05 4.74
N TYR A 64 0.63 -11.21 4.99
CA TYR A 64 -0.55 -11.58 5.77
C TYR A 64 -1.31 -12.77 5.14
N LEU A 65 -1.52 -12.74 3.82
CA LEU A 65 -2.21 -13.80 3.07
C LEU A 65 -1.42 -15.12 3.10
N LEU A 66 -0.11 -15.09 2.89
CA LEU A 66 0.74 -16.28 3.01
C LEU A 66 0.62 -16.92 4.40
N LEU A 67 0.67 -16.12 5.46
CA LEU A 67 0.49 -16.59 6.84
C LEU A 67 -0.93 -17.10 7.14
N LEU A 68 -1.93 -16.64 6.39
CA LEU A 68 -3.29 -17.16 6.47
C LEU A 68 -3.36 -18.54 5.81
N ILE A 69 -2.83 -18.68 4.58
CA ILE A 69 -2.80 -19.91 3.80
C ILE A 69 -2.07 -21.02 4.54
N LEU A 70 -0.87 -20.75 5.06
CA LEU A 70 -0.08 -21.73 5.84
C LEU A 70 -0.83 -22.22 7.08
N LYS A 71 -1.58 -21.33 7.75
CA LYS A 71 -2.41 -21.71 8.89
C LYS A 71 -3.57 -22.60 8.47
N SER A 72 -4.22 -22.27 7.34
CA SER A 72 -5.30 -23.07 6.79
C SER A 72 -4.80 -24.48 6.46
N ILE A 73 -3.71 -24.62 5.70
CA ILE A 73 -3.13 -25.93 5.34
C ILE A 73 -2.84 -26.76 6.60
N LYS A 74 -2.20 -26.18 7.63
CA LYS A 74 -1.92 -26.88 8.88
C LYS A 74 -3.18 -27.38 9.61
N ARG A 75 -4.30 -26.68 9.47
CA ARG A 75 -5.59 -27.10 10.05
C ARG A 75 -6.20 -28.30 9.31
N TRP A 76 -5.92 -28.46 8.02
CA TRP A 76 -6.44 -29.57 7.22
C TRP A 76 -5.66 -30.87 7.40
N ILE A 77 -4.37 -30.78 7.77
CA ILE A 77 -3.49 -31.94 7.96
C ILE A 77 -3.66 -32.57 9.36
N LYS A 78 -4.26 -31.83 10.32
CA LYS A 78 -4.45 -32.27 11.71
C LYS A 78 -5.90 -32.70 11.94
#